data_AF-A0A8B9FAN9-F1
#
_entry.id   AF-A0A8B9FAN9-F1
#
_cell.length_a   1.000
_cell.length_b   1.000
_cell.length_c   1.000
_cell.angle_alpha   90.00
_cell.angle_beta   90.00
_cell.angle_gamma   90.00
#
_symmetry.space_group_name_H-M   'P 1'
#
loop_
_entity.id
_entity.type
_entity.pdbx_description
1 polymer ?
#
loop_
_entity_poly.entity_id
_entity_poly.type
_entity_poly.pdbx_seq_one_letter_code
_entity_poly.pdbx_strand_id
1 'polypeptide(L)'
;FADIDSRFYGELGVEGKIVQSAQSSALNLPSSPFPLPIIGNLHLLDIRRQDKSLMKISEKPGPVFTFPLGFQKVVVLTGYKAVKDALLNTGDMFADRPPVPIFYHVQHGKGTTVFFSSQELWKTTRWFTIAAMSDLDMGKHLGEERMLEELRFLIELIKSIKGRPFQLWFLNMAPSNITFAILFGRRFDYEDPTFLTQLRLTDEVMHLLGSPSLYVSYPLCALPLRQTDFMPFLCLTEKVHRETEQVRGPSCLPTFEDRKKMPFTDAVIHLHQARLLLQPHMLKQRPHVPSSLATMELFIFFTGLVQKLIFKPLPGVKESELNTTAEAGFTMRLQPQCVCTVLRQ
;
A
#
# COMPACT_ATOMS: atom_id res chain seq x y z
N PHE A 1 4.33 3.24 -34.69
CA PHE A 1 3.43 3.79 -33.65
C PHE A 1 1.97 3.79 -34.10
N ALA A 2 1.60 4.21 -35.32
CA ALA A 2 0.20 4.12 -35.80
C ALA A 2 -0.27 2.71 -36.20
N ASP A 3 0.64 1.77 -36.49
CA ASP A 3 0.31 0.42 -37.00
C ASP A 3 0.15 -0.65 -35.91
N ILE A 4 0.42 -0.29 -34.64
CA ILE A 4 0.27 -1.19 -33.47
C ILE A 4 -1.13 -1.04 -32.87
N ASP A 5 -1.75 0.14 -32.96
CA ASP A 5 -3.10 0.41 -32.45
C ASP A 5 -4.18 -0.33 -33.25
N SER A 6 -4.06 -0.43 -34.58
CA SER A 6 -5.10 -1.04 -35.42
C SER A 6 -5.21 -2.56 -35.23
N ARG A 7 -4.09 -3.25 -34.96
CA ARG A 7 -4.09 -4.70 -34.69
C ARG A 7 -4.55 -5.04 -33.28
N PHE A 8 -4.32 -4.17 -32.30
CA PHE A 8 -4.69 -4.40 -30.90
C PHE A 8 -6.22 -4.42 -30.68
N TYR A 9 -6.98 -3.69 -31.50
CA TYR A 9 -8.45 -3.72 -31.46
C TYR A 9 -9.09 -4.75 -32.40
N GLY A 10 -8.34 -5.30 -33.37
CA GLY A 10 -8.87 -6.25 -34.37
C GLY A 10 -8.80 -7.73 -33.97
N GLU A 11 -7.84 -8.12 -33.12
CA GLU A 11 -7.63 -9.55 -32.78
C GLU A 11 -8.29 -10.01 -31.47
N LEU A 12 -8.83 -9.08 -30.66
CA LEU A 12 -9.72 -9.43 -29.57
C LEU A 12 -11.13 -9.62 -30.12
N GLY A 13 -11.38 -10.80 -30.69
CA GLY A 13 -12.70 -11.34 -31.03
C GLY A 13 -13.54 -11.57 -29.78
N VAL A 14 -13.79 -10.51 -29.03
CA VAL A 14 -14.76 -10.45 -27.95
C VAL A 14 -16.03 -9.89 -28.59
N GLU A 15 -16.93 -10.77 -29.02
CA GLU A 15 -18.36 -10.42 -29.17
C GLU A 15 -18.92 -10.08 -27.78
N GLY A 16 -18.45 -8.98 -27.21
CA GLY A 16 -19.14 -8.29 -26.14
C GLY A 16 -20.21 -7.47 -26.81
N LYS A 17 -21.48 -7.77 -26.54
CA LYS A 17 -22.63 -6.93 -26.92
C LYS A 17 -22.28 -5.47 -26.65
N ILE A 18 -21.93 -4.73 -27.71
CA ILE A 18 -21.95 -3.29 -27.69
C ILE A 18 -23.43 -2.95 -27.64
N VAL A 19 -23.92 -2.65 -26.44
CA VAL A 19 -25.17 -1.91 -26.29
C VAL A 19 -24.89 -0.52 -26.87
N GLN A 20 -25.02 -0.39 -28.18
CA GLN A 20 -25.28 0.89 -28.83
C GLN A 20 -26.69 1.29 -28.42
N SER A 21 -26.83 1.90 -27.23
CA SER A 21 -28.03 2.69 -26.96
C SER A 21 -27.90 3.98 -27.77
N ALA A 22 -28.38 3.94 -29.00
CA ALA A 22 -28.78 5.15 -29.70
C ALA A 22 -29.97 5.75 -28.94
N GLN A 23 -29.71 6.80 -28.14
CA GLN A 23 -30.61 7.95 -27.95
C GLN A 23 -29.96 8.96 -26.99
N SER A 24 -29.96 10.21 -27.42
CA SER A 24 -29.46 11.38 -26.71
C SER A 24 -30.11 11.53 -25.33
N SER A 25 -29.30 11.39 -24.29
CA SER A 25 -29.43 12.20 -23.08
C SER A 25 -28.01 12.62 -22.70
N ALA A 26 -27.80 13.91 -22.48
CA ALA A 26 -26.56 14.37 -21.89
C ALA A 26 -26.36 13.57 -20.60
N LEU A 27 -25.34 12.69 -20.55
CA LEU A 27 -24.98 12.09 -19.27
C LEU A 27 -24.78 13.26 -18.31
N ASN A 28 -25.58 13.31 -17.25
CA ASN A 28 -25.49 14.30 -16.17
C ASN A 28 -24.18 14.06 -15.41
N LEU A 29 -23.05 14.29 -16.08
CA LEU A 29 -21.73 14.18 -15.54
C LEU A 29 -21.52 15.33 -14.56
N PRO A 30 -20.84 15.09 -13.43
CA PRO A 30 -20.41 16.15 -12.55
C PRO A 30 -19.63 17.23 -13.31
N SER A 31 -19.67 18.45 -12.79
CA SER A 31 -18.96 19.61 -13.36
C SER A 31 -17.49 19.28 -13.67
N SER A 32 -16.94 19.86 -14.73
CA SER A 32 -15.59 19.58 -15.19
C SER A 32 -14.83 20.87 -15.46
N PRO A 33 -13.53 20.95 -15.10
CA PRO A 33 -12.67 22.02 -15.60
C PRO A 33 -12.55 21.91 -17.11
N PHE A 34 -12.39 23.05 -17.79
CA PHE A 34 -12.32 23.12 -19.24
C PHE A 34 -11.17 22.23 -19.78
N PRO A 35 -11.49 21.15 -20.54
CA PRO A 35 -10.48 20.24 -21.06
C PRO A 35 -9.83 20.76 -22.33
N LEU A 36 -8.51 20.61 -22.45
CA LEU A 36 -7.80 20.85 -23.71
C LEU A 36 -8.02 19.68 -24.70
N PRO A 37 -7.99 19.94 -26.02
CA PRO A 37 -8.05 18.88 -27.02
C PRO A 37 -6.95 17.83 -26.80
N ILE A 38 -7.29 16.55 -27.01
CA ILE A 38 -6.38 15.38 -26.95
C ILE A 38 -5.86 15.05 -25.55
N ILE A 39 -5.33 16.02 -24.80
CA ILE A 39 -4.70 15.81 -23.48
C ILE A 39 -5.68 15.97 -22.31
N GLY A 40 -6.85 16.56 -22.53
CA GLY A 40 -7.82 16.84 -21.47
C GLY A 40 -7.25 17.78 -20.41
N ASN A 41 -7.34 17.39 -19.15
CA ASN A 41 -6.88 18.17 -17.99
C ASN A 41 -5.53 17.72 -17.42
N LEU A 42 -4.76 16.90 -18.16
CA LEU A 42 -3.42 16.44 -17.73
C LEU A 42 -2.48 17.61 -17.38
N HIS A 43 -2.60 18.74 -18.08
CA HIS A 43 -1.83 19.96 -17.85
C HIS A 43 -2.07 20.63 -16.49
N LEU A 44 -3.18 20.29 -15.81
CA LEU A 44 -3.51 20.81 -14.47
C LEU A 44 -2.93 19.93 -13.34
N LEU A 45 -2.37 18.77 -13.68
CA LEU A 45 -1.82 17.83 -12.70
C LEU A 45 -0.32 18.00 -12.55
N ASP A 46 0.13 18.15 -11.29
CA ASP A 46 1.48 17.80 -10.93
C ASP A 46 1.54 16.27 -10.81
N ILE A 47 2.21 15.61 -11.76
CA ILE A 47 2.35 14.14 -11.79
C ILE A 47 2.96 13.62 -10.49
N ARG A 48 3.81 14.42 -9.82
CA ARG A 48 4.42 14.08 -8.53
C ARG A 48 3.50 14.37 -7.35
N ARG A 49 2.48 15.22 -7.45
CA ARG A 49 1.62 15.56 -6.30
C ARG A 49 0.16 15.68 -6.72
N GLN A 50 -0.32 14.64 -7.38
CA GLN A 50 -1.70 14.58 -7.89
C GLN A 50 -2.73 14.76 -6.77
N ASP A 51 -2.43 14.26 -5.56
CA ASP A 51 -3.28 14.43 -4.39
C ASP A 51 -3.53 15.92 -4.07
N LYS A 52 -2.50 16.76 -4.14
CA LYS A 52 -2.59 18.21 -3.93
C LYS A 52 -3.27 18.91 -5.10
N SER A 53 -2.91 18.55 -6.34
CA SER A 53 -3.51 19.13 -7.55
C SER A 53 -5.02 18.88 -7.59
N LEU A 54 -5.47 17.63 -7.38
CA LEU A 54 -6.88 17.27 -7.40
C LEU A 54 -7.68 17.92 -6.25
N MET A 55 -7.09 18.01 -5.05
CA MET A 55 -7.72 18.74 -3.94
C MET A 55 -7.87 20.23 -4.25
N LYS A 56 -6.85 20.88 -4.81
CA LYS A 56 -6.93 22.29 -5.21
C LYS A 56 -7.96 22.51 -6.32
N ILE A 57 -8.04 21.59 -7.29
CA ILE A 57 -9.02 21.64 -8.37
C ILE A 57 -10.43 21.50 -7.80
N SER A 58 -10.65 20.66 -6.78
CA SER A 58 -11.97 20.42 -6.16
C SER A 58 -12.59 21.65 -5.50
N GLU A 59 -11.80 22.68 -5.17
CA GLU A 59 -12.29 23.91 -4.52
C GLU A 59 -13.33 24.66 -5.37
N LYS A 60 -13.25 24.57 -6.71
CA LYS A 60 -14.19 25.25 -7.63
C LYS A 60 -15.42 24.42 -8.00
N PRO A 61 -15.29 23.19 -8.57
CA PRO A 61 -16.42 22.38 -9.00
C PRO A 61 -17.13 21.70 -7.82
N GLY A 62 -16.50 21.64 -6.65
CA GLY A 62 -17.00 20.96 -5.46
C GLY A 62 -16.44 19.54 -5.29
N PRO A 63 -16.99 18.78 -4.33
CA PRO A 63 -16.39 17.53 -3.87
C PRO A 63 -16.47 16.38 -4.89
N VAL A 64 -17.35 16.47 -5.90
CA VAL A 64 -17.53 15.46 -6.95
C VAL A 64 -17.46 16.15 -8.30
N PHE A 65 -16.46 15.81 -9.11
CA PHE A 65 -16.23 16.47 -10.40
C PHE A 65 -15.66 15.51 -11.44
N THR A 66 -15.88 15.82 -12.72
CA THR A 66 -15.34 15.04 -13.84
C THR A 66 -13.97 15.59 -14.23
N PHE A 67 -13.00 14.70 -14.40
CA PHE A 67 -11.63 14.99 -14.77
C PHE A 67 -11.21 14.17 -16.01
N PRO A 68 -11.27 14.77 -17.22
CA PRO A 68 -10.76 14.16 -18.43
C PRO A 68 -9.23 13.97 -18.39
N LEU A 69 -8.77 12.73 -18.50
CA LEU A 69 -7.38 12.31 -18.67
C LEU A 69 -7.20 11.82 -20.11
N GLY A 70 -6.77 12.71 -21.01
CA GLY A 70 -6.75 12.43 -22.44
C GLY A 70 -8.15 12.07 -22.96
N PHE A 71 -8.29 10.86 -23.54
CA PHE A 71 -9.57 10.34 -24.04
C PHE A 71 -10.42 9.66 -22.96
N GLN A 72 -9.90 9.46 -21.75
CA GLN A 72 -10.62 8.83 -20.65
C GLN A 72 -11.27 9.87 -19.74
N LYS A 73 -12.53 9.66 -19.35
CA LYS A 73 -13.23 10.50 -18.37
C LYS A 73 -13.17 9.83 -17.01
N VAL A 74 -12.59 10.49 -16.01
CA VAL A 74 -12.52 10.00 -14.62
C VAL A 74 -13.44 10.86 -13.76
N VAL A 75 -14.17 10.27 -12.82
CA VAL A 75 -14.89 11.02 -11.79
C VAL A 75 -14.05 11.03 -10.52
N VAL A 76 -13.74 12.21 -10.01
CA VAL A 76 -12.92 12.41 -8.81
C VAL A 76 -13.84 12.71 -7.63
N LEU A 77 -13.69 11.93 -6.56
CA LEU A 77 -14.38 12.12 -5.29
C LEU A 77 -13.39 12.70 -4.27
N THR A 78 -13.74 13.83 -3.65
CA THR A 78 -12.92 14.52 -2.65
C THR A 78 -13.72 14.78 -1.38
N GLY A 79 -13.05 14.68 -0.24
CA GLY A 79 -13.67 14.84 1.08
C GLY A 79 -14.38 13.58 1.61
N TYR A 80 -14.48 13.49 2.93
CA TYR A 80 -14.98 12.30 3.62
C TYR A 80 -16.42 11.94 3.23
N LYS A 81 -17.32 12.93 3.17
CA LYS A 81 -18.75 12.71 2.91
C LYS A 81 -18.98 12.07 1.53
N ALA A 82 -18.43 12.66 0.47
CA ALA A 82 -18.59 12.16 -0.90
C ALA A 82 -17.99 10.75 -1.08
N VAL A 83 -16.81 10.51 -0.51
CA VAL A 83 -16.13 9.22 -0.56
C VAL A 83 -16.93 8.16 0.22
N LYS A 84 -17.41 8.50 1.42
CA LYS A 84 -18.24 7.61 2.24
C LYS A 84 -19.54 7.24 1.53
N ASP A 85 -20.24 8.21 0.97
CA ASP A 85 -21.54 8.01 0.33
C ASP A 85 -21.40 7.12 -0.92
N ALA A 86 -20.37 7.35 -1.74
CA ALA A 86 -20.12 6.52 -2.93
C ALA A 86 -19.73 5.08 -2.55
N LEU A 87 -18.81 4.90 -1.60
CA LEU A 87 -18.23 3.59 -1.32
C LEU A 87 -19.05 2.72 -0.37
N LEU A 88 -19.85 3.31 0.52
CA LEU A 88 -20.68 2.55 1.45
C LEU A 88 -22.10 2.36 0.95
N ASN A 89 -22.72 3.41 0.41
CA ASN A 89 -24.15 3.37 0.08
C ASN A 89 -24.40 2.84 -1.35
N THR A 90 -23.41 2.93 -2.24
CA THR A 90 -23.52 2.50 -3.65
C THR A 90 -22.40 1.57 -4.08
N GLY A 91 -21.68 0.95 -3.13
CA GLY A 91 -20.40 0.32 -3.44
C GLY A 91 -20.47 -0.94 -4.31
N ASP A 92 -21.62 -1.62 -4.47
CA ASP A 92 -21.77 -2.68 -5.48
C ASP A 92 -21.56 -2.15 -6.91
N MET A 93 -21.96 -0.89 -7.17
CA MET A 93 -21.75 -0.23 -8.46
C MET A 93 -20.30 0.25 -8.67
N PHE A 94 -19.59 0.54 -7.57
CA PHE A 94 -18.19 0.97 -7.58
C PHE A 94 -17.21 -0.14 -7.24
N ALA A 95 -17.68 -1.39 -7.20
CA ALA A 95 -16.86 -2.52 -6.82
C ALA A 95 -15.80 -2.78 -7.90
N ASP A 96 -16.11 -2.61 -9.17
CA ASP A 96 -15.22 -3.04 -10.24
C ASP A 96 -13.94 -2.20 -10.37
N ARG A 97 -12.85 -2.83 -10.80
CA ARG A 97 -11.56 -2.15 -11.03
C ARG A 97 -11.35 -1.97 -12.53
N PRO A 98 -11.04 -0.75 -13.00
CA PRO A 98 -10.68 -0.57 -14.39
C PRO A 98 -9.41 -1.39 -14.70
N PRO A 99 -9.35 -2.06 -15.86
CA PRO A 99 -8.19 -2.84 -16.23
C PRO A 99 -6.99 -1.89 -16.37
N VAL A 100 -5.90 -2.27 -15.73
CA VAL A 100 -4.65 -1.53 -15.79
C VAL A 100 -3.70 -2.29 -16.72
N PRO A 101 -3.43 -1.79 -17.95
CA PRO A 101 -2.81 -2.59 -19.00
C PRO A 101 -1.45 -3.18 -18.64
N ILE A 102 -0.62 -2.46 -17.89
CA ILE A 102 0.69 -2.97 -17.46
C ILE A 102 0.57 -4.26 -16.64
N PHE A 103 -0.45 -4.39 -15.78
CA PHE A 103 -0.66 -5.60 -14.99
C PHE A 103 -1.19 -6.75 -15.83
N TYR A 104 -1.94 -6.46 -16.90
CA TYR A 104 -2.37 -7.47 -17.86
C TYR A 104 -1.18 -8.06 -18.63
N HIS A 105 -0.24 -7.20 -19.05
CA HIS A 105 1.00 -7.64 -19.70
C HIS A 105 1.89 -8.48 -18.77
N VAL A 106 2.13 -8.02 -17.54
CA VAL A 106 2.92 -8.77 -16.54
C VAL A 106 2.28 -10.14 -16.24
N GLN A 107 0.94 -10.20 -16.24
CA GLN A 107 0.19 -11.43 -15.96
C GLN A 107 -0.05 -12.30 -17.19
N HIS A 108 0.60 -12.01 -18.33
CA HIS A 108 0.43 -12.76 -19.59
C HIS A 108 -1.04 -12.90 -19.99
N GLY A 109 -1.83 -11.84 -19.78
CA GLY A 109 -3.25 -11.76 -20.10
C GLY A 109 -4.18 -12.60 -19.22
N LYS A 110 -3.68 -13.22 -18.14
CA LYS A 110 -4.51 -14.09 -17.28
C LYS A 110 -5.37 -13.31 -16.29
N GLY A 111 -4.99 -12.10 -15.91
CA GLY A 111 -5.77 -11.25 -14.98
C GLY A 111 -6.02 -11.88 -13.59
N THR A 112 -5.33 -12.97 -13.24
CA THR A 112 -5.65 -13.91 -12.15
C THR A 112 -5.21 -13.46 -10.76
N THR A 113 -5.03 -12.16 -10.52
CA THR A 113 -4.54 -11.66 -9.23
C THR A 113 -5.66 -11.01 -8.42
N VAL A 114 -5.61 -11.11 -7.09
CA VAL A 114 -6.61 -10.50 -6.17
C VAL A 114 -6.74 -8.98 -6.36
N PHE A 115 -5.68 -8.31 -6.82
CA PHE A 115 -5.63 -6.86 -6.96
C PHE A 115 -6.17 -6.34 -8.29
N PHE A 116 -6.03 -7.11 -9.38
CA PHE A 116 -6.28 -6.64 -10.75
C PHE A 116 -7.33 -7.45 -11.50
N SER A 117 -7.92 -8.47 -10.86
CA SER A 117 -9.10 -9.17 -11.38
C SER A 117 -10.38 -8.36 -11.16
N SER A 118 -11.36 -8.61 -12.01
CA SER A 118 -12.72 -8.05 -11.95
C SER A 118 -13.76 -9.14 -11.70
N GLN A 119 -14.93 -8.71 -11.23
CA GLN A 119 -16.16 -9.52 -11.17
C GLN A 119 -15.97 -10.91 -10.51
N GLU A 120 -16.41 -11.99 -11.16
CA GLU A 120 -16.37 -13.36 -10.63
C GLU A 120 -14.94 -13.87 -10.42
N LEU A 121 -14.01 -13.56 -11.33
CA LEU A 121 -12.60 -13.94 -11.17
C LEU A 121 -12.01 -13.35 -9.89
N TRP A 122 -12.36 -12.09 -9.58
CA TRP A 122 -11.96 -11.46 -8.32
C TRP A 122 -12.58 -12.14 -7.11
N LYS A 123 -13.90 -12.44 -7.14
CA LYS A 123 -14.58 -13.12 -6.04
C LYS A 123 -13.95 -14.49 -5.75
N THR A 124 -13.74 -15.31 -6.78
CA THR A 124 -13.16 -16.65 -6.65
C THR A 124 -11.71 -16.59 -6.16
N THR A 125 -10.86 -15.76 -6.79
CA THR A 125 -9.44 -15.64 -6.40
C THR A 125 -9.30 -15.11 -4.97
N ARG A 126 -10.13 -14.12 -4.60
CA ARG A 126 -10.19 -13.58 -3.24
C ARG A 126 -10.61 -14.64 -2.23
N TRP A 127 -11.72 -15.34 -2.50
CA TRP A 127 -12.22 -16.38 -1.62
C TRP A 127 -11.17 -17.46 -1.39
N PHE A 128 -10.55 -17.95 -2.47
CA PHE A 128 -9.48 -18.94 -2.40
C PHE A 128 -8.30 -18.43 -1.56
N THR A 129 -7.86 -17.19 -1.77
CA THR A 129 -6.74 -16.60 -1.03
C THR A 129 -7.07 -16.47 0.47
N ILE A 130 -8.27 -16.00 0.82
CA ILE A 130 -8.71 -15.89 2.22
C ILE A 130 -8.79 -17.27 2.86
N ALA A 131 -9.37 -18.26 2.18
CA ALA A 131 -9.48 -19.62 2.66
C ALA A 131 -8.09 -20.23 2.91
N ALA A 132 -7.20 -20.16 1.92
CA ALA A 132 -5.83 -20.66 2.05
C ALA A 132 -5.05 -19.99 3.19
N MET A 133 -5.19 -18.67 3.37
CA MET A 133 -4.57 -17.96 4.51
C MET A 133 -5.14 -18.42 5.85
N SER A 134 -6.46 -18.67 5.93
CA SER A 134 -7.11 -19.16 7.16
C SER A 134 -6.69 -20.60 7.50
N ASP A 135 -6.50 -21.45 6.48
CA ASP A 135 -6.02 -22.83 6.62
C ASP A 135 -4.56 -22.90 7.05
N LEU A 136 -3.75 -21.91 6.65
CA LEU A 136 -2.39 -21.70 7.12
C LEU A 136 -2.32 -20.98 8.48
N ASP A 137 -3.47 -20.78 9.13
CA ASP A 137 -3.60 -20.17 10.45
C ASP A 137 -3.00 -18.74 10.54
N MET A 138 -2.98 -18.03 9.40
CA MET A 138 -2.49 -16.65 9.31
C MET A 138 -3.48 -15.68 9.94
N GLY A 139 -3.01 -14.89 10.91
CA GLY A 139 -3.86 -14.02 11.74
C GLY A 139 -4.48 -14.73 12.96
N LYS A 140 -4.00 -15.94 13.25
CA LYS A 140 -4.31 -16.75 14.45
C LYS A 140 -2.97 -17.15 15.11
N HIS A 141 -2.98 -18.19 15.97
CA HIS A 141 -1.86 -18.53 16.86
C HIS A 141 -0.59 -18.96 16.12
N LEU A 142 -0.66 -19.89 15.15
CA LEU A 142 0.55 -20.36 14.45
C LEU A 142 1.15 -19.25 13.57
N GLY A 143 0.31 -18.39 12.99
CA GLY A 143 0.75 -17.20 12.27
C GLY A 143 1.49 -16.23 13.19
N GLU A 144 1.01 -16.03 14.41
CA GLU A 144 1.67 -15.22 15.44
C GLU A 144 3.00 -15.82 15.89
N GLU A 145 3.06 -17.13 16.17
CA GLU A 145 4.31 -17.81 16.55
C GLU A 145 5.39 -17.63 15.49
N ARG A 146 5.02 -17.78 14.22
CA ARG A 146 5.92 -17.55 13.09
C ARG A 146 6.43 -16.11 13.02
N MET A 147 5.56 -15.12 13.30
CA MET A 147 5.98 -13.72 13.36
C MET A 147 6.94 -13.44 14.51
N LEU A 148 6.66 -13.99 15.69
CA LEU A 148 7.53 -13.87 16.85
C LEU A 148 8.89 -14.54 16.64
N GLU A 149 8.91 -15.67 15.94
CA GLU A 149 10.14 -16.34 15.53
C GLU A 149 10.95 -15.47 14.56
N GLU A 150 10.32 -14.95 13.50
CA GLU A 150 11.01 -14.11 12.52
C GLU A 150 11.50 -12.79 13.11
N LEU A 151 10.76 -12.22 14.06
CA LEU A 151 11.17 -11.06 14.86
C LEU A 151 12.46 -11.36 15.65
N ARG A 152 12.63 -12.55 16.22
CA ARG A 152 13.87 -12.92 16.92
C ARG A 152 15.05 -12.93 15.94
N PHE A 153 14.89 -13.52 14.76
CA PHE A 153 15.94 -13.49 13.73
C PHE A 153 16.29 -12.06 13.31
N LEU A 154 15.28 -11.19 13.13
CA LEU A 154 15.50 -9.78 12.79
C LEU A 154 16.26 -9.03 13.90
N ILE A 155 15.91 -9.25 15.16
CA ILE A 155 16.61 -8.63 16.30
C ILE A 155 18.07 -9.09 16.36
N GLU A 156 18.35 -10.38 16.15
CA GLU A 156 19.72 -10.90 16.11
C GLU A 156 20.53 -10.33 14.94
N LEU A 157 19.92 -10.18 13.77
CA LEU A 157 20.55 -9.49 12.64
C LEU A 157 20.90 -8.04 13.02
N ILE A 158 19.97 -7.28 13.62
CA ILE A 158 20.22 -5.89 14.00
C ILE A 158 21.31 -5.80 15.08
N LYS A 159 21.34 -6.73 16.04
CA LYS A 159 22.42 -6.83 17.04
C LYS A 159 23.79 -7.05 16.40
N SER A 160 23.87 -7.89 15.38
CA SER A 160 25.13 -8.18 14.66
C SER A 160 25.75 -6.94 14.00
N ILE A 161 24.94 -5.92 13.69
CA ILE A 161 25.38 -4.66 13.06
C ILE A 161 26.21 -3.81 14.05
N LYS A 162 26.13 -4.07 15.37
CA LYS A 162 26.91 -3.42 16.45
C LYS A 162 26.79 -1.89 16.44
N GLY A 163 25.58 -1.38 16.24
CA GLY A 163 25.28 0.06 16.28
C GLY A 163 25.77 0.87 15.07
N ARG A 164 26.34 0.20 14.04
CA ARG A 164 26.66 0.85 12.77
C ARG A 164 25.37 1.30 12.06
N PRO A 165 25.42 2.35 11.24
CA PRO A 165 24.28 2.76 10.44
C PRO A 165 23.85 1.66 9.47
N PHE A 166 22.55 1.37 9.42
CA PHE A 166 21.95 0.51 8.39
C PHE A 166 20.69 1.18 7.84
N GLN A 167 20.28 0.74 6.65
CA GLN A 167 19.11 1.33 5.99
C GLN A 167 17.80 0.77 6.57
N LEU A 168 16.78 1.62 6.77
CA LEU A 168 15.48 1.18 7.31
C LEU A 168 14.79 0.09 6.48
N TRP A 169 15.11 -0.03 5.18
CA TRP A 169 14.52 -1.07 4.32
C TRP A 169 14.87 -2.49 4.77
N PHE A 170 15.97 -2.70 5.52
CA PHE A 170 16.33 -4.00 6.08
C PHE A 170 15.24 -4.57 7.00
N LEU A 171 14.39 -3.71 7.58
CA LEU A 171 13.25 -4.17 8.39
C LEU A 171 12.19 -4.93 7.57
N ASN A 172 12.15 -4.75 6.24
CA ASN A 172 11.24 -5.47 5.35
C ASN A 172 11.65 -6.93 5.12
N MET A 173 12.85 -7.34 5.56
CA MET A 173 13.31 -8.73 5.44
C MET A 173 12.37 -9.70 6.16
N ALA A 174 12.00 -9.40 7.40
CA ALA A 174 11.14 -10.29 8.19
C ALA A 174 9.72 -10.46 7.62
N PRO A 175 8.95 -9.38 7.33
CA PRO A 175 7.68 -9.47 6.59
C PRO A 175 7.75 -10.28 5.29
N SER A 176 8.82 -10.07 4.52
CA SER A 176 8.99 -10.75 3.24
C SER A 176 9.29 -12.23 3.43
N ASN A 177 10.05 -12.58 4.46
CA ASN A 177 10.36 -13.97 4.77
C ASN A 177 9.13 -14.72 5.31
N ILE A 178 8.26 -14.07 6.10
CA ILE A 178 6.95 -14.62 6.47
C ILE A 178 6.14 -14.92 5.22
N THR A 179 6.08 -13.97 4.28
CA THR A 179 5.38 -14.14 3.00
C THR A 179 5.96 -15.31 2.20
N PHE A 180 7.28 -15.43 2.12
CA PHE A 180 7.93 -16.56 1.44
C PHE A 180 7.74 -17.89 2.15
N ALA A 181 7.69 -17.91 3.47
CA ALA A 181 7.41 -19.11 4.23
C ALA A 181 5.96 -19.57 4.05
N ILE A 182 5.02 -18.66 3.76
CA ILE A 182 3.65 -18.98 3.36
C ILE A 182 3.62 -19.54 1.93
N LEU A 183 4.30 -18.87 0.99
CA LEU A 183 4.25 -19.22 -0.44
C LEU A 183 5.04 -20.48 -0.80
N PHE A 184 6.21 -20.66 -0.20
CA PHE A 184 7.17 -21.72 -0.53
C PHE A 184 7.32 -22.76 0.60
N GLY A 185 6.60 -22.59 1.72
CA GLY A 185 6.67 -23.50 2.86
C GLY A 185 7.98 -23.43 3.66
N ARG A 186 8.89 -22.51 3.35
CA ARG A 186 10.20 -22.39 4.02
C ARG A 186 10.67 -20.93 4.16
N ARG A 187 11.39 -20.66 5.24
CA ARG A 187 12.15 -19.42 5.40
C ARG A 187 13.45 -19.45 4.58
N PHE A 188 13.94 -18.27 4.26
CA PHE A 188 15.26 -18.04 3.69
C PHE A 188 16.20 -17.47 4.75
N ASP A 189 17.49 -17.70 4.59
CA ASP A 189 18.50 -16.95 5.34
C ASP A 189 18.51 -15.49 4.84
N TYR A 190 18.76 -14.54 5.73
CA TYR A 190 18.89 -13.14 5.35
C TYR A 190 20.14 -12.87 4.52
N GLU A 191 21.15 -13.73 4.61
CA GLU A 191 22.35 -13.67 3.76
C GLU A 191 22.17 -14.43 2.43
N ASP A 192 21.04 -15.12 2.22
CA ASP A 192 20.81 -15.87 1.00
C ASP A 192 20.73 -14.92 -0.22
N PRO A 193 21.57 -15.13 -1.25
CA PRO A 193 21.64 -14.23 -2.39
C PRO A 193 20.35 -14.21 -3.22
N THR A 194 19.59 -15.31 -3.24
CA THR A 194 18.31 -15.39 -3.94
C THR A 194 17.27 -14.53 -3.23
N PHE A 195 17.21 -14.61 -1.90
CA PHE A 195 16.33 -13.80 -1.07
C PHE A 195 16.62 -12.31 -1.22
N LEU A 196 17.89 -11.91 -1.13
CA LEU A 196 18.31 -10.52 -1.30
C LEU A 196 18.01 -10.00 -2.71
N THR A 197 18.25 -10.82 -3.74
CA THR A 197 17.91 -10.47 -5.13
C THR A 197 16.41 -10.27 -5.29
N GLN A 198 15.59 -11.17 -4.73
CA GLN A 198 14.13 -11.06 -4.81
C GLN A 198 13.60 -9.81 -4.11
N LEU A 199 14.12 -9.47 -2.93
CA LEU A 199 13.77 -8.23 -2.22
C LEU A 199 14.10 -7.00 -3.05
N ARG A 200 15.32 -6.96 -3.61
CA ARG A 200 15.78 -5.84 -4.45
C ARG A 200 14.91 -5.70 -5.70
N LEU A 201 14.65 -6.79 -6.43
CA LEU A 201 13.81 -6.76 -7.62
C LEU A 201 12.38 -6.32 -7.30
N THR A 202 11.84 -6.73 -6.15
CA THR A 202 10.52 -6.31 -5.70
C THR A 202 10.50 -4.80 -5.43
N ASP A 203 11.52 -4.26 -4.76
CA ASP A 203 11.66 -2.82 -4.53
C ASP A 203 11.83 -2.02 -5.83
N GLU A 204 12.65 -2.53 -6.77
CA GLU A 204 12.85 -1.93 -8.09
C GLU A 204 11.55 -1.91 -8.91
N VAL A 205 10.79 -3.03 -8.93
CA VAL A 205 9.49 -3.09 -9.62
C VAL A 205 8.50 -2.11 -9.00
N MET A 206 8.44 -2.01 -7.67
CA MET A 206 7.56 -1.04 -7.00
C MET A 206 7.98 0.42 -7.30
N HIS A 207 9.28 0.68 -7.39
CA HIS A 207 9.79 1.99 -7.81
C HIS A 207 9.41 2.32 -9.26
N LEU A 208 9.59 1.36 -10.17
CA LEU A 208 9.24 1.51 -11.58
C LEU A 208 7.73 1.72 -11.77
N LEU A 209 6.89 0.95 -11.06
CA LEU A 209 5.43 1.11 -11.05
C LEU A 209 5.01 2.52 -10.63
N GLY A 210 5.79 3.17 -9.76
CA GLY A 210 5.59 4.54 -9.32
C GLY A 210 6.23 5.62 -10.18
N SER A 211 6.93 5.26 -11.26
CA SER A 211 7.62 6.24 -12.09
C SER A 211 6.63 7.13 -12.86
N PRO A 212 6.91 8.45 -12.99
CA PRO A 212 6.10 9.37 -13.79
C PRO A 212 5.84 8.89 -15.23
N SER A 213 6.81 8.18 -15.82
CA SER A 213 6.73 7.66 -17.19
C SER A 213 5.58 6.66 -17.38
N LEU A 214 5.31 5.81 -16.39
CA LEU A 214 4.18 4.88 -16.44
C LEU A 214 2.84 5.59 -16.25
N TYR A 215 2.79 6.69 -15.50
CA TYR A 215 1.57 7.47 -15.30
C TYR A 215 1.13 8.25 -16.54
N VAL A 216 2.10 8.77 -17.30
CA VAL A 216 1.81 9.41 -18.58
C VAL A 216 1.31 8.38 -19.59
N SER A 217 1.89 7.17 -19.59
CA SER A 217 1.52 6.09 -20.51
C SER A 217 0.19 5.42 -20.13
N TYR A 218 -0.11 5.33 -18.83
CA TYR A 218 -1.31 4.71 -18.27
C TYR A 218 -1.91 5.60 -17.17
N PRO A 219 -2.78 6.57 -17.52
CA PRO A 219 -3.37 7.52 -16.56
C PRO A 219 -4.18 6.84 -15.44
N LEU A 220 -4.65 5.61 -15.65
CA LEU A 220 -5.33 4.80 -14.62
C LEU A 220 -4.38 4.21 -13.58
N CYS A 221 -3.10 4.00 -13.92
CA CYS A 221 -2.05 3.71 -12.92
C CYS A 221 -1.81 4.93 -12.02
N ALA A 222 -2.20 6.13 -12.47
CA ALA A 222 -1.73 7.40 -11.93
C ALA A 222 -2.31 7.77 -10.58
N LEU A 223 -3.41 7.17 -10.12
CA LEU A 223 -3.95 7.46 -8.78
C LEU A 223 -3.01 6.86 -7.72
N PRO A 224 -2.17 7.67 -7.05
CA PRO A 224 -1.22 7.13 -6.09
C PRO A 224 -1.99 6.55 -4.91
N LEU A 225 -1.63 5.35 -4.47
CA LEU A 225 -2.01 4.90 -3.14
C LEU A 225 -1.24 5.80 -2.17
N ARG A 226 -1.98 6.69 -1.50
CA ARG A 226 -1.44 7.61 -0.51
C ARG A 226 -0.71 6.79 0.55
N GLN A 227 0.60 6.96 0.66
CA GLN A 227 1.42 6.43 1.74
C GLN A 227 2.46 7.48 2.14
N THR A 228 2.01 8.54 2.81
CA THR A 228 2.89 9.67 3.19
C THR A 228 3.24 9.70 4.67
N ASP A 229 4.54 9.94 4.86
CA ASP A 229 5.23 10.52 6.01
C ASP A 229 5.34 9.61 7.26
N PHE A 230 6.49 8.94 7.37
CA PHE A 230 6.93 8.05 8.46
C PHE A 230 7.56 8.79 9.66
N MET A 231 7.31 10.09 9.85
CA MET A 231 7.81 10.80 11.04
C MET A 231 6.72 11.57 11.79
N PRO A 232 6.79 11.67 13.14
CA PRO A 232 7.90 11.27 14.00
C PRO A 232 7.68 9.91 14.68
N PHE A 233 7.88 8.79 13.96
CA PHE A 233 7.82 7.45 14.55
C PHE A 233 8.79 7.30 15.71
N LEU A 234 9.98 7.93 15.63
CA LEU A 234 10.99 7.99 16.70
C LEU A 234 10.41 8.56 18.00
N CYS A 235 9.68 9.69 17.94
CA CYS A 235 9.03 10.28 19.12
C CYS A 235 7.93 9.37 19.71
N LEU A 236 7.24 8.60 18.86
CA LEU A 236 6.25 7.63 19.30
C LEU A 236 6.89 6.39 19.94
N THR A 237 8.11 6.01 19.52
CA THR A 237 8.77 4.80 20.03
C THR A 237 8.94 4.81 21.55
N GLU A 238 9.27 5.93 22.17
CA GLU A 238 9.41 6.01 23.63
C GLU A 238 8.07 5.78 24.36
N LYS A 239 6.97 6.32 23.83
CA LYS A 239 5.64 6.12 24.42
C LYS A 239 5.14 4.69 24.22
N VAL A 240 5.35 4.12 23.04
CA VAL A 240 5.05 2.71 22.74
C VAL A 240 5.87 1.79 23.63
N HIS A 241 7.17 2.07 23.81
CA HIS A 241 8.03 1.31 24.70
C HIS A 241 7.50 1.30 26.13
N ARG A 242 7.21 2.48 26.71
CA ARG A 242 6.68 2.58 28.09
C ARG A 242 5.39 1.79 28.28
N GLU A 243 4.47 1.90 27.32
CA GLU A 243 3.21 1.15 27.36
C GLU A 243 3.46 -0.36 27.26
N THR A 244 4.39 -0.78 26.40
CA THR A 244 4.79 -2.19 26.24
C THR A 244 5.37 -2.76 27.53
N GLU A 245 6.29 -2.03 28.17
CA GLU A 245 6.92 -2.42 29.44
C GLU A 245 5.90 -2.53 30.57
N GLN A 246 4.91 -1.63 30.61
CA GLN A 246 3.84 -1.69 31.61
C GLN A 246 2.98 -2.96 31.48
N VAL A 247 2.79 -3.49 30.25
CA VAL A 247 1.91 -4.64 30.00
C VAL A 247 2.64 -5.97 30.08
N ARG A 248 3.86 -6.09 29.54
CA ARG A 248 4.60 -7.36 29.44
C ARG A 248 5.97 -7.37 30.13
N GLY A 249 6.50 -6.21 30.52
CA GLY A 249 7.85 -6.08 31.06
C GLY A 249 8.95 -6.37 30.03
N PRO A 250 10.24 -6.32 30.44
CA PRO A 250 11.35 -6.26 29.48
C PRO A 250 11.77 -7.64 28.97
N SER A 251 11.43 -8.72 29.65
CA SER A 251 11.88 -10.08 29.33
C SER A 251 10.98 -10.79 28.31
N CYS A 252 9.67 -10.49 28.28
CA CYS A 252 8.67 -11.16 27.47
C CYS A 252 8.31 -10.35 26.22
N LEU A 253 8.38 -10.96 25.03
CA LEU A 253 7.94 -10.32 23.80
C LEU A 253 6.41 -10.11 23.79
N PRO A 254 5.90 -9.00 23.21
CA PRO A 254 4.47 -8.74 23.11
C PRO A 254 3.78 -9.71 22.16
N THR A 255 2.62 -10.20 22.59
CA THR A 255 1.72 -11.05 21.79
C THR A 255 0.57 -10.21 21.23
N PHE A 256 -0.08 -10.65 20.17
CA PHE A 256 -1.16 -9.90 19.52
C PHE A 256 -2.36 -9.68 20.45
N GLU A 257 -2.61 -10.57 21.41
CA GLU A 257 -3.63 -10.39 22.45
C GLU A 257 -3.37 -9.18 23.35
N ASP A 258 -2.11 -8.78 23.54
CA ASP A 258 -1.74 -7.62 24.36
C ASP A 258 -2.19 -6.30 23.74
N ARG A 259 -2.48 -6.28 22.43
CA ARG A 259 -3.02 -5.11 21.72
C ARG A 259 -4.25 -4.53 22.41
N LYS A 260 -5.12 -5.38 22.97
CA LYS A 260 -6.33 -4.94 23.71
C LYS A 260 -6.00 -4.13 24.96
N LYS A 261 -4.79 -4.27 25.51
CA LYS A 261 -4.29 -3.60 26.72
C LYS A 261 -3.35 -2.42 26.40
N MET A 262 -3.09 -2.15 25.11
CA MET A 262 -2.14 -1.13 24.65
C MET A 262 -2.83 -0.09 23.75
N PRO A 263 -3.75 0.74 24.30
CA PRO A 263 -4.56 1.67 23.51
C PRO A 263 -3.74 2.73 22.75
N PHE A 264 -2.60 3.18 23.28
CA PHE A 264 -1.77 4.15 22.58
C PHE A 264 -1.09 3.52 21.36
N THR A 265 -0.50 2.34 21.54
CA THR A 265 0.12 1.57 20.47
C THR A 265 -0.90 1.20 19.39
N ASP A 266 -2.11 0.78 19.80
CA ASP A 266 -3.20 0.50 18.87
C ASP A 266 -3.59 1.74 18.04
N ALA A 267 -3.67 2.91 18.68
CA ALA A 267 -3.90 4.17 17.99
C ALA A 267 -2.77 4.53 17.01
N VAL A 268 -1.51 4.25 17.35
CA VAL A 268 -0.37 4.46 16.44
C VAL A 268 -0.45 3.52 15.23
N ILE A 269 -0.81 2.26 15.42
CA ILE A 269 -1.02 1.28 14.35
C ILE A 269 -2.16 1.71 13.45
N HIS A 270 -3.30 2.10 14.04
CA HIS A 270 -4.43 2.63 13.28
C HIS A 270 -4.08 3.90 12.52
N LEU A 271 -3.29 4.80 13.11
CA LEU A 271 -2.80 6.00 12.43
C LEU A 271 -1.86 5.64 11.28
N HIS A 272 -0.95 4.68 11.48
CA HIS A 272 -0.08 4.19 10.43
C HIS A 272 -0.89 3.58 9.29
N GLN A 273 -1.80 2.65 9.57
CA GLN A 273 -2.68 2.03 8.59
C GLN A 273 -3.61 3.03 7.89
N ALA A 274 -4.16 3.99 8.60
CA ALA A 274 -4.98 5.06 8.02
C ALA A 274 -4.15 6.00 7.13
N ARG A 275 -2.83 6.07 7.34
CA ARG A 275 -1.88 6.76 6.46
C ARG A 275 -1.41 5.88 5.28
N LEU A 276 -1.38 4.55 5.44
CA LEU A 276 -1.02 3.57 4.41
C LEU A 276 -2.15 3.29 3.41
N LEU A 277 -3.40 3.38 3.88
CA LEU A 277 -4.59 2.99 3.13
C LEU A 277 -5.58 4.15 3.06
N LEU A 278 -6.13 4.36 1.86
CA LEU A 278 -7.36 5.12 1.67
C LEU A 278 -8.48 4.49 2.52
N GLN A 279 -8.67 5.07 3.70
CA GLN A 279 -9.81 4.97 4.61
C GLN A 279 -10.22 3.56 5.11
N PRO A 280 -10.47 3.41 6.42
CA PRO A 280 -11.08 2.21 7.00
C PRO A 280 -12.46 1.82 6.41
N HIS A 281 -13.12 2.72 5.67
CA HIS A 281 -14.45 2.50 5.11
C HIS A 281 -14.45 1.76 3.76
N MET A 282 -13.36 1.84 2.99
CA MET A 282 -13.12 0.96 1.83
C MET A 282 -13.08 -0.53 2.24
N LEU A 283 -12.75 -0.78 3.51
CA LEU A 283 -12.69 -2.13 4.08
C LEU A 283 -14.07 -2.78 4.31
N LYS A 284 -15.19 -2.03 4.25
CA LYS A 284 -16.51 -2.65 4.46
C LYS A 284 -16.99 -3.47 3.26
N GLN A 285 -16.59 -3.10 2.04
CA GLN A 285 -17.05 -3.80 0.83
C GLN A 285 -15.96 -4.66 0.18
N ARG A 286 -14.69 -4.26 0.29
CA ARG A 286 -13.53 -5.04 -0.19
C ARG A 286 -12.36 -4.96 0.80
N PRO A 287 -12.45 -5.57 2.00
CA PRO A 287 -11.33 -5.56 2.93
C PRO A 287 -10.08 -6.14 2.27
N HIS A 288 -8.91 -5.52 2.43
CA HIS A 288 -7.66 -6.14 1.97
C HIS A 288 -7.56 -7.55 2.58
N VAL A 289 -7.26 -8.56 1.77
CA VAL A 289 -7.35 -9.98 2.17
C VAL A 289 -6.56 -10.30 3.45
N PRO A 290 -5.39 -9.68 3.70
CA PRO A 290 -4.70 -9.79 4.99
C PRO A 290 -4.88 -8.58 5.94
N SER A 291 -6.04 -7.92 6.05
CA SER A 291 -6.15 -6.76 6.96
C SER A 291 -5.89 -7.09 8.43
N SER A 292 -6.35 -8.25 8.92
CA SER A 292 -6.01 -8.74 10.27
C SER A 292 -4.55 -9.13 10.38
N LEU A 293 -4.02 -9.83 9.38
CA LEU A 293 -2.64 -10.28 9.32
C LEU A 293 -1.64 -9.11 9.32
N ALA A 294 -1.85 -8.11 8.46
CA ALA A 294 -1.00 -6.92 8.42
C ALA A 294 -1.07 -6.10 9.71
N THR A 295 -2.22 -6.13 10.41
CA THR A 295 -2.35 -5.51 11.72
C THR A 295 -1.55 -6.26 12.78
N MET A 296 -1.62 -7.59 12.78
CA MET A 296 -0.86 -8.45 13.68
C MET A 296 0.64 -8.33 13.44
N GLU A 297 1.05 -8.36 12.19
CA GLU A 297 2.43 -8.17 11.76
C GLU A 297 2.97 -6.82 12.23
N LEU A 298 2.28 -5.74 11.89
CA LEU A 298 2.68 -4.40 12.29
C LEU A 298 2.75 -4.27 13.81
N PHE A 299 1.79 -4.85 14.55
CA PHE A 299 1.80 -4.84 16.02
C PHE A 299 3.03 -5.57 16.58
N ILE A 300 3.25 -6.84 16.19
CA ILE A 300 4.32 -7.69 16.72
C ILE A 300 5.68 -7.10 16.38
N PHE A 301 5.93 -6.73 15.12
CA PHE A 301 7.23 -6.19 14.73
C PHE A 301 7.48 -4.83 15.35
N PHE A 302 6.49 -3.93 15.37
CA PHE A 302 6.70 -2.60 15.93
C PHE A 302 6.97 -2.65 17.42
N THR A 303 6.11 -3.32 18.20
CA THR A 303 6.26 -3.40 19.65
C THR A 303 7.51 -4.18 20.02
N GLY A 304 7.78 -5.31 19.36
CA GLY A 304 8.96 -6.14 19.61
C GLY A 304 10.28 -5.44 19.32
N LEU A 305 10.38 -4.71 18.20
CA LEU A 305 11.58 -3.93 17.87
C LEU A 305 11.78 -2.78 18.87
N VAL A 306 10.73 -2.03 19.17
CA VAL A 306 10.80 -0.88 20.10
C VAL A 306 11.08 -1.31 21.54
N GLN A 307 10.63 -2.50 21.94
CA GLN A 307 10.92 -3.08 23.25
C GLN A 307 12.41 -3.37 23.43
N LYS A 308 13.10 -3.85 22.38
CA LYS A 308 14.50 -4.29 22.47
C LYS A 308 15.51 -3.25 21.97
N LEU A 309 15.08 -2.31 21.14
CA LEU A 309 15.97 -1.41 20.41
C LEU A 309 15.53 0.05 20.54
N ILE A 310 16.53 0.93 20.65
CA ILE A 310 16.40 2.38 20.51
C ILE A 310 16.91 2.72 19.12
N PHE A 311 16.02 3.21 18.26
CA PHE A 311 16.41 3.77 16.97
C PHE A 311 16.92 5.19 17.19
N LYS A 312 18.05 5.52 16.56
CA LYS A 312 18.65 6.85 16.60
C LYS A 312 18.96 7.32 15.18
N PRO A 313 18.86 8.64 14.91
CA PRO A 313 19.39 9.20 13.68
C PRO A 313 20.91 8.98 13.59
N LEU A 314 21.46 9.20 12.39
CA LEU A 314 22.89 9.21 12.15
C LEU A 314 23.61 10.20 13.11
N PRO A 315 24.84 9.90 13.56
CA PRO A 315 25.62 10.81 14.38
C PRO A 315 25.74 12.20 13.70
N GLY A 316 25.33 13.24 14.41
CA GLY A 316 25.36 14.63 13.90
C GLY A 316 24.09 15.11 13.21
N VAL A 317 23.08 14.25 12.99
CA VAL A 317 21.77 14.65 12.45
C VAL A 317 20.77 14.80 13.59
N LYS A 318 20.11 15.96 13.69
CA LYS A 318 19.03 16.15 14.69
C LYS A 318 17.74 15.47 14.23
N GLU A 319 16.89 15.10 15.18
CA GLU A 319 15.56 14.54 14.88
C GLU A 319 14.70 15.48 14.02
N SER A 320 14.85 16.79 14.20
CA SER A 320 14.17 17.83 13.41
C SER A 320 14.69 17.98 11.98
N GLU A 321 15.84 17.38 11.66
CA GLU A 321 16.51 17.47 10.35
C GLU A 321 16.28 16.22 9.50
N LEU A 322 15.60 15.19 10.03
CA LEU A 322 15.21 14.01 9.28
C LEU A 322 14.24 14.40 8.16
N ASN A 323 14.65 14.14 6.91
CA ASN A 323 13.81 14.38 5.75
C ASN A 323 12.60 13.43 5.76
N THR A 324 11.43 13.96 6.12
CA THR A 324 10.17 13.21 6.19
C THR A 324 9.43 13.19 4.85
N THR A 325 9.95 13.91 3.85
CA THR A 325 9.28 14.13 2.58
C THR A 325 9.21 12.82 1.81
N ALA A 326 7.99 12.30 1.64
CA ALA A 326 7.77 11.16 0.75
C ALA A 326 7.90 11.58 -0.72
N GLU A 327 8.64 10.78 -1.49
CA GLU A 327 8.62 10.81 -2.94
C GLU A 327 7.32 10.16 -3.43
N ALA A 328 6.74 10.78 -4.45
CA ALA A 328 5.51 10.27 -5.03
C ALA A 328 5.77 9.19 -6.07
N GLY A 329 5.07 8.08 -5.88
CA GLY A 329 5.00 6.94 -6.78
C GLY A 329 3.72 6.15 -6.53
N PHE A 330 3.67 4.90 -7.01
CA PHE A 330 2.47 4.05 -6.99
C PHE A 330 2.10 3.75 -5.55
N THR A 331 3.14 3.54 -4.75
CA THR A 331 3.18 3.80 -3.33
C THR A 331 4.01 5.06 -3.10
N MET A 332 3.59 5.91 -2.16
CA MET A 332 4.45 6.99 -1.71
C MET A 332 5.56 6.42 -0.83
N ARG A 333 6.81 6.73 -1.18
CA ARG A 333 8.01 6.11 -0.62
C ARG A 333 8.80 7.17 0.13
N LEU A 334 9.28 6.85 1.33
CA LEU A 334 10.26 7.72 1.97
C LEU A 334 11.61 7.55 1.32
N GLN A 335 12.37 8.64 1.28
CA GLN A 335 13.77 8.54 0.88
C GLN A 335 14.50 7.51 1.75
N PRO A 336 15.47 6.76 1.18
CA PRO A 336 16.27 5.81 1.95
C PRO A 336 16.90 6.50 3.16
N GLN A 337 16.43 6.12 4.35
CA GLN A 337 16.95 6.65 5.62
C GLN A 337 17.84 5.59 6.27
N CYS A 338 19.02 6.02 6.70
CA CYS A 338 19.88 5.21 7.56
C CYS A 338 19.63 5.57 9.03
N VAL A 339 19.60 4.55 9.88
CA VAL A 339 19.44 4.67 11.32
C VAL A 339 20.52 3.86 12.02
N CYS A 340 20.85 4.28 13.24
CA CYS A 340 21.64 3.49 14.17
C CYS A 340 20.71 2.89 15.22
N THR A 341 21.08 1.75 15.77
CA THR A 341 20.34 1.12 16.87
C THR A 341 21.20 0.91 18.08
N VAL A 342 20.62 1.13 19.25
CA VAL A 342 21.21 0.80 20.55
C VAL A 342 20.29 -0.19 21.25
N LEU A 343 20.85 -1.19 21.91
CA LEU A 343 20.05 -2.13 22.71
C LEU A 343 19.48 -1.43 23.93
N ARG A 344 18.21 -1.70 24.25
CA ARG A 344 17.63 -1.36 25.54
C ARG A 344 18.18 -2.32 26.60
N GLN A 345 18.58 -1.78 27.75
CA GLN A 345 19.08 -2.54 28.89
C GLN A 345 17.94 -3.08 29.73
#